data_AF-A0A7S2V091-F1
#
_entry.id   AF-A0A7S2V091-F1
#
_cell.length_a   1.000
_cell.length_b   1.000
_cell.length_c   1.000
_cell.angle_alpha   90.00
_cell.angle_beta   90.00
_cell.angle_gamma   90.00
#
_symmetry.space_group_name_H-M   'P 1'
#
loop_
_entity.id
_entity.type
_entity.pdbx_description
1 polymer ?
#
loop_
_entity_poly.entity_id
_entity_poly.type
_entity_poly.pdbx_seq_one_letter_code
_entity_poly.pdbx_strand_id
1 'polypeptide(L)'
;GSLTVQSCVCDANLGSRNVDDALANHLADQFQAKHKLDARTNKKSYLKLLQSSERAKKNLSPLGMNECLVTVECLMEDLDFTYTLTLEAFEGLCAPFCARVAAPISKALAESNTTAGQLDAVEIVGGGTRMPCFKRAVAEALSLDMSANNFGLSTTMNADECVANGCALQAAILSSRFKVKDFAIKEAVAYPIRLTYDQPPAAAGAASADMDTGGDDDDAEATAAGGPGGDNSMVIFQRNEESPKVRRVTFKRDAPFEVALTYDSSAVEMLPEGCSLEVATFRVTGMPTQTDAKGGAEGEDPPKVRVNFKHDMNGIVSVSSAQMMLEEVVEQEKEGGKNGSPEKKEDEKKEGGGDGEKME
;
A
#
# COMPACT_ATOMS: atom_id res chain seq x y z
N GLY A 1 4.83 5.60 19.46
CA GLY A 1 5.67 5.86 18.28
C GLY A 1 4.87 5.53 17.04
N SER A 2 5.33 5.89 15.84
CA SER A 2 4.62 5.56 14.61
C SER A 2 5.57 5.26 13.45
N LEU A 3 5.10 4.44 12.53
CA LEU A 3 5.71 4.18 11.23
C LEU A 3 4.66 4.38 10.14
N THR A 4 5.00 5.16 9.12
CA THR A 4 4.20 5.32 7.91
C THR A 4 5.03 4.86 6.72
N VAL A 5 4.51 3.90 5.95
CA VAL A 5 5.12 3.49 4.69
C VAL A 5 4.82 4.55 3.64
N GLN A 6 5.87 5.11 3.02
CA GLN A 6 5.73 6.15 1.99
C GLN A 6 5.53 5.57 0.58
N SER A 7 6.18 4.44 0.29
CA SER A 7 6.03 3.72 -0.98
C SER A 7 6.50 2.27 -0.79
N CYS A 8 5.96 1.37 -1.61
CA CYS A 8 6.40 -0.02 -1.67
C CYS A 8 6.43 -0.49 -3.13
N VAL A 9 7.61 -0.91 -3.58
CA VAL A 9 7.86 -1.36 -4.94
C VAL A 9 8.69 -2.63 -4.90
N CYS A 10 8.36 -3.59 -5.75
CA CYS A 10 9.07 -4.86 -5.82
C CYS A 10 9.30 -5.31 -7.26
N ASP A 11 10.33 -6.15 -7.43
CA ASP A 11 10.46 -7.03 -8.58
C ASP A 11 10.11 -8.45 -8.10
N ALA A 12 8.89 -8.90 -8.40
CA ALA A 12 8.36 -10.17 -7.93
C ALA A 12 9.12 -11.40 -8.47
N ASN A 13 9.94 -11.22 -9.51
CA ASN A 13 10.71 -12.28 -10.16
C ASN A 13 12.23 -12.08 -10.00
N LEU A 14 12.64 -11.43 -8.91
CA LEU A 14 14.04 -11.26 -8.54
C LEU A 14 14.29 -11.82 -7.14
N GLY A 15 14.98 -12.94 -7.07
CA GLY A 15 15.40 -13.53 -5.80
C GLY A 15 16.49 -14.58 -5.95
N SER A 16 16.95 -15.09 -4.81
CA SER A 16 18.04 -16.08 -4.76
C SER A 16 17.74 -17.36 -5.56
N ARG A 17 16.46 -17.72 -5.75
CA ARG A 17 16.07 -18.86 -6.59
C ARG A 17 16.53 -18.69 -8.03
N ASN A 18 16.48 -17.47 -8.56
CA ASN A 18 16.86 -17.20 -9.94
C ASN A 18 18.38 -17.36 -10.14
N VAL A 19 19.15 -17.02 -9.11
CA VAL A 19 20.60 -17.26 -9.06
C VAL A 19 20.89 -18.76 -8.97
N ASP A 20 20.14 -19.49 -8.13
CA ASP A 20 20.28 -20.94 -8.00
C ASP A 20 19.97 -21.65 -9.33
N ASP A 21 18.93 -21.23 -10.05
CA ASP A 21 18.57 -21.74 -11.38
C ASP A 21 19.63 -21.42 -12.43
N ALA A 22 20.14 -20.18 -12.46
CA ALA A 22 21.21 -19.78 -13.38
C ALA A 22 22.49 -20.60 -13.15
N LEU A 23 22.86 -20.81 -11.88
CA LEU A 23 24.00 -21.61 -11.50
C LEU A 23 23.78 -23.10 -11.83
N ALA A 24 22.60 -23.65 -11.59
CA ALA A 24 22.28 -25.04 -11.94
C ALA A 24 22.38 -25.28 -13.45
N ASN A 25 21.93 -24.33 -14.27
CA ASN A 25 22.09 -24.39 -15.72
C ASN A 25 23.56 -24.33 -16.15
N HIS A 26 24.36 -23.42 -15.57
CA HIS A 26 25.80 -23.39 -15.81
C HIS A 26 26.47 -24.72 -15.46
N LEU A 27 26.17 -25.30 -14.30
CA LEU A 27 26.69 -26.60 -13.89
C LEU A 27 26.23 -27.73 -14.82
N ALA A 28 25.00 -27.68 -15.33
CA ALA A 28 24.50 -28.64 -16.31
C ALA A 28 25.27 -28.55 -17.63
N ASP A 29 25.58 -27.35 -18.10
CA ASP A 29 26.39 -27.13 -19.31
C ASP A 29 27.83 -27.66 -19.12
N GLN A 30 28.42 -27.46 -17.93
CA GLN A 30 29.74 -28.03 -17.60
C GLN A 30 29.72 -29.56 -17.54
N PHE A 31 28.66 -30.15 -16.97
CA PHE A 31 28.47 -31.60 -16.96
C PHE A 31 28.31 -32.15 -18.39
N GLN A 32 27.51 -31.50 -19.22
CA GLN A 32 27.31 -31.88 -20.62
C GLN A 32 28.60 -31.75 -21.44
N ALA A 33 29.40 -30.71 -21.21
CA ALA A 33 30.69 -30.55 -21.86
C ALA A 33 31.64 -31.72 -21.54
N LYS A 34 31.66 -32.17 -20.27
CA LYS A 34 32.55 -33.22 -19.76
C LYS A 34 32.07 -34.64 -20.09
N HIS A 35 30.78 -34.92 -19.96
CA HIS A 35 30.21 -36.27 -20.04
C HIS A 35 29.30 -36.51 -21.25
N LYS A 36 29.02 -35.47 -22.05
CA LYS A 36 28.13 -35.52 -23.24
C LYS A 36 26.67 -35.93 -22.93
N LEU A 37 26.27 -35.81 -21.67
CA LEU A 37 24.92 -36.05 -21.18
C LEU A 37 24.32 -34.76 -20.63
N ASP A 38 23.04 -34.52 -20.88
CA ASP A 38 22.34 -33.34 -20.36
C ASP A 38 21.52 -33.67 -19.11
N ALA A 39 22.01 -33.20 -17.96
CA ALA A 39 21.36 -33.38 -16.66
C ALA A 39 19.97 -32.73 -16.57
N ARG A 40 19.64 -31.76 -17.45
CA ARG A 40 18.31 -31.11 -17.51
C ARG A 40 17.21 -32.05 -17.99
N THR A 41 17.58 -33.07 -18.75
CA THR A 41 16.63 -34.08 -19.24
C THR A 41 16.09 -34.98 -18.13
N ASN A 42 16.80 -35.07 -17.00
CA ASN A 42 16.41 -35.86 -15.83
C ASN A 42 16.07 -34.96 -14.64
N LYS A 43 14.79 -34.96 -14.24
CA LYS A 43 14.29 -34.14 -13.13
C LYS A 43 15.05 -34.36 -11.81
N LYS A 44 15.46 -35.60 -11.51
CA LYS A 44 16.19 -35.93 -10.29
C LYS A 44 17.62 -35.40 -10.35
N SER A 45 18.29 -35.51 -11.49
CA SER A 45 19.64 -34.97 -11.71
C SER A 45 19.64 -33.44 -11.62
N TYR A 46 18.68 -32.78 -12.26
CA TYR A 46 18.56 -31.32 -12.18
C TYR A 46 18.26 -30.85 -10.75
N LEU A 47 17.42 -31.56 -9.98
CA LEU A 47 17.20 -31.24 -8.56
C LEU A 47 18.48 -31.35 -7.73
N LYS A 48 19.33 -32.36 -7.98
CA LYS A 48 20.65 -32.46 -7.33
C LYS A 48 21.54 -31.27 -7.66
N LEU A 49 21.51 -30.78 -8.91
CA LEU A 49 22.23 -29.58 -9.31
C LEU A 49 21.71 -28.33 -8.60
N LEU A 50 20.40 -28.14 -8.49
CA LEU A 50 19.81 -27.02 -7.74
C LEU A 50 20.25 -27.01 -6.27
N GLN A 51 20.17 -28.15 -5.58
CA GLN A 51 20.62 -28.26 -4.18
C GLN A 51 22.12 -28.00 -4.01
N SER A 52 22.92 -28.37 -5.00
CA SER A 52 24.37 -28.14 -4.98
C SER A 52 24.70 -26.69 -5.32
N SER A 53 23.91 -26.05 -6.19
CA SER A 53 23.99 -24.63 -6.52
C SER A 53 23.68 -23.76 -5.31
N GLU A 54 22.62 -24.06 -4.57
CA GLU A 54 22.28 -23.32 -3.34
C GLU A 54 23.43 -23.39 -2.31
N ARG A 55 24.02 -24.57 -2.14
CA ARG A 55 25.18 -24.78 -1.26
C ARG A 55 26.42 -24.01 -1.74
N ALA A 56 26.73 -24.08 -3.03
CA ALA A 56 27.87 -23.37 -3.62
C ALA A 56 27.72 -21.85 -3.46
N LYS A 57 26.53 -21.30 -3.73
CA LYS A 57 26.20 -19.89 -3.50
C LYS A 57 26.47 -19.47 -2.05
N LYS A 58 25.99 -20.25 -1.07
CA LYS A 58 26.19 -19.97 0.36
C LYS A 58 27.67 -20.06 0.75
N ASN A 59 28.44 -20.94 0.14
CA ASN A 59 29.88 -21.09 0.41
C ASN A 59 30.71 -19.96 -0.23
N LEU A 60 30.28 -19.39 -1.36
CA LEU A 60 30.96 -18.28 -2.05
C LEU A 60 30.58 -16.90 -1.53
N SER A 61 29.43 -16.76 -0.86
CA SER A 61 28.93 -15.46 -0.37
C SER A 61 29.78 -14.81 0.75
N PRO A 62 30.41 -15.54 1.69
CA PRO A 62 31.26 -14.95 2.72
C PRO A 62 32.46 -14.20 2.13
N LEU A 63 32.85 -13.11 2.79
CA LEU A 63 34.02 -12.33 2.40
C LEU A 63 35.30 -13.18 2.44
N GLY A 64 36.17 -13.00 1.45
CA GLY A 64 37.46 -13.69 1.34
C GLY A 64 37.42 -15.04 0.59
N MET A 65 36.24 -15.50 0.17
CA MET A 65 36.09 -16.70 -0.65
C MET A 65 36.30 -16.37 -2.12
N ASN A 66 37.23 -17.07 -2.80
CA ASN A 66 37.52 -16.86 -4.22
C ASN A 66 37.02 -18.00 -5.11
N GLU A 67 36.80 -19.18 -4.54
CA GLU A 67 36.30 -20.35 -5.25
C GLU A 67 35.65 -21.35 -4.29
N CYS A 68 34.84 -22.26 -4.83
CA CYS A 68 34.20 -23.36 -4.10
C CYS A 68 34.17 -24.62 -4.97
N LEU A 69 34.50 -25.77 -4.39
CA LEU A 69 34.37 -27.06 -5.04
C LEU A 69 32.93 -27.57 -4.95
N VAL A 70 32.30 -27.78 -6.10
CA VAL A 70 30.97 -28.39 -6.22
C VAL A 70 31.15 -29.86 -6.56
N THR A 71 30.67 -30.74 -5.68
CA THR A 71 30.71 -32.21 -5.88
C THR A 71 29.29 -32.78 -5.80
N VAL A 72 28.92 -33.57 -6.80
CA VAL A 72 27.62 -34.24 -6.89
C VAL A 72 27.82 -35.69 -7.29
N GLU A 73 27.54 -36.59 -6.37
CA GLU A 73 27.67 -38.04 -6.57
C GLU A 73 26.50 -38.61 -7.37
N CYS A 74 26.80 -39.56 -8.26
CA CYS A 74 25.88 -40.25 -9.16
C CYS A 74 24.89 -39.25 -9.79
N LEU A 75 25.39 -38.18 -10.40
CA LEU A 75 24.54 -37.12 -10.93
C LEU A 75 23.62 -37.67 -12.02
N MET A 76 24.16 -38.41 -12.98
CA MET A 76 23.41 -39.06 -14.05
C MET A 76 24.20 -40.27 -14.57
N GLU A 77 23.52 -41.39 -14.85
CA GLU A 77 24.14 -42.63 -15.37
C GLU A 77 25.36 -43.10 -14.56
N ASP A 78 25.24 -43.06 -13.23
CA ASP A 78 26.31 -43.42 -12.26
C ASP A 78 27.60 -42.60 -12.40
N LEU A 79 27.56 -41.47 -13.10
CA LEU A 79 28.68 -40.55 -13.22
C LEU A 79 28.65 -39.50 -12.11
N ASP A 80 29.79 -39.37 -11.41
CA ASP A 80 30.03 -38.29 -10.48
C ASP A 80 30.41 -37.01 -11.21
N PHE A 81 30.01 -35.87 -10.65
CA PHE A 81 30.34 -34.55 -11.15
C PHE A 81 31.11 -33.75 -10.12
N THR A 82 32.23 -33.17 -10.55
CA THR A 82 33.05 -32.27 -9.74
C THR A 82 33.44 -31.08 -10.59
N TYR A 83 33.23 -29.88 -10.04
CA TYR A 83 33.52 -28.61 -10.71
C TYR A 83 33.98 -27.56 -9.70
N THR A 84 35.06 -26.84 -10.00
CA THR A 84 35.52 -25.71 -9.19
C THR A 84 34.86 -24.43 -9.71
N LEU A 85 33.96 -23.86 -8.91
CA LEU A 85 33.27 -22.62 -9.23
C LEU A 85 34.04 -21.44 -8.63
N THR A 86 34.55 -20.54 -9.48
CA THR A 86 35.20 -19.31 -9.03
C THR A 86 34.16 -18.24 -8.67
N LEU A 87 34.54 -17.31 -7.78
CA LEU A 87 33.72 -16.15 -7.42
C LEU A 87 33.42 -15.30 -8.66
N GLU A 88 34.40 -15.09 -9.54
CA GLU A 88 34.23 -14.35 -10.79
C GLU A 88 33.15 -14.95 -11.69
N ALA A 89 33.17 -16.28 -11.89
CA ALA A 89 32.15 -16.95 -12.69
C ALA A 89 30.77 -16.85 -12.02
N PHE A 90 30.69 -17.00 -10.70
CA PHE A 90 29.46 -16.85 -9.94
C PHE A 90 28.89 -15.42 -10.01
N GLU A 91 29.71 -14.39 -9.83
CA GLU A 91 29.29 -13.00 -9.94
C GLU A 91 28.86 -12.65 -11.38
N GLY A 92 29.51 -13.22 -12.40
CA GLY A 92 29.08 -13.11 -13.79
C GLY A 92 27.66 -13.65 -14.02
N LEU A 93 27.31 -14.78 -13.39
CA LEU A 93 25.94 -15.32 -13.42
C LEU A 93 24.94 -14.44 -12.65
N CYS A 94 25.40 -13.70 -11.63
CA CYS A 94 24.57 -12.80 -10.86
C CYS A 94 24.32 -11.45 -11.54
N ALA A 95 25.18 -11.04 -12.47
CA ALA A 95 25.18 -9.70 -13.07
C ALA A 95 23.83 -9.29 -13.69
N PRO A 96 23.12 -10.13 -14.47
CA PRO A 96 21.81 -9.77 -15.02
C PRO A 96 20.74 -9.50 -13.93
N PHE A 97 20.85 -10.18 -12.80
CA PHE A 97 19.94 -10.01 -11.66
C PHE A 97 20.29 -8.76 -10.85
N CYS A 98 21.59 -8.49 -10.65
CA CYS A 98 22.07 -7.28 -9.98
C CYS A 98 21.65 -6.02 -10.74
N ALA A 99 21.71 -6.03 -12.08
CA ALA A 99 21.28 -4.91 -12.91
C ALA A 99 19.81 -4.53 -12.74
N ARG A 100 18.95 -5.47 -12.32
CA ARG A 100 17.51 -5.24 -12.07
C ARG A 100 17.21 -4.60 -10.73
N VAL A 101 18.17 -4.55 -9.80
CA VAL A 101 17.97 -4.01 -8.43
C VAL A 101 17.68 -2.50 -8.45
N ALA A 102 18.27 -1.75 -9.39
CA ALA A 102 18.18 -0.29 -9.41
C ALA A 102 16.76 0.22 -9.75
N ALA A 103 16.02 -0.50 -10.59
CA ALA A 103 14.69 -0.09 -11.06
C ALA A 103 13.64 0.04 -9.93
N PRO A 104 13.42 -0.97 -9.06
CA PRO A 104 12.46 -0.84 -7.97
C PRO A 104 12.87 0.22 -6.94
N ILE A 105 14.17 0.38 -6.66
CA ILE A 105 14.68 1.44 -5.76
C ILE A 105 14.35 2.83 -6.32
N SER A 106 14.69 3.06 -7.59
CA SER A 106 14.44 4.36 -8.25
C SER A 106 12.95 4.70 -8.30
N LYS A 107 12.11 3.69 -8.57
CA LYS A 107 10.65 3.84 -8.58
C LYS A 107 10.10 4.14 -7.18
N ALA A 108 10.59 3.46 -6.13
CA ALA A 108 10.17 3.72 -4.75
C ALA A 108 10.53 5.15 -4.28
N LEU A 109 11.74 5.63 -4.63
CA LEU A 109 12.17 7.00 -4.35
C LEU A 109 11.28 8.03 -5.08
N ALA A 110 11.01 7.81 -6.37
CA ALA A 110 10.13 8.67 -7.15
C ALA A 110 8.69 8.71 -6.57
N GLU A 111 8.13 7.54 -6.24
CA GLU A 111 6.78 7.42 -5.69
C GLU A 111 6.61 8.02 -4.29
N SER A 112 7.69 8.08 -3.51
CA SER A 112 7.72 8.71 -2.18
C SER A 112 8.17 10.18 -2.24
N ASN A 113 8.38 10.75 -3.43
CA ASN A 113 8.93 12.09 -3.62
C ASN A 113 10.20 12.34 -2.79
N THR A 114 11.04 11.32 -2.65
CA THR A 114 12.24 11.33 -1.81
C THR A 114 13.47 11.06 -2.66
N THR A 115 14.62 11.57 -2.22
CA THR A 115 15.93 11.33 -2.85
C THR A 115 16.81 10.48 -1.95
N ALA A 116 17.78 9.77 -2.53
CA ALA A 116 18.69 8.91 -1.77
C ALA A 116 19.43 9.67 -0.64
N GLY A 117 19.78 10.94 -0.86
CA GLY A 117 20.45 11.78 0.15
C GLY A 117 19.57 12.22 1.32
N GLN A 118 18.25 12.00 1.25
CA GLN A 118 17.32 12.25 2.35
C GLN A 118 17.08 11.01 3.21
N LEU A 119 17.65 9.86 2.84
CA LEU A 119 17.52 8.63 3.64
C LEU A 119 18.51 8.68 4.80
N ASP A 120 18.00 8.55 6.03
CA ASP A 120 18.86 8.48 7.23
C ASP A 120 19.61 7.15 7.34
N ALA A 121 18.99 6.07 6.85
CA ALA A 121 19.57 4.73 6.87
C ALA A 121 18.97 3.84 5.76
N VAL A 122 19.76 2.86 5.31
CA VAL A 122 19.34 1.86 4.34
C VAL A 122 19.55 0.49 4.97
N GLU A 123 18.46 -0.11 5.47
CA GLU A 123 18.50 -1.42 6.13
C GLU A 123 18.25 -2.55 5.12
N ILE A 124 19.10 -3.57 5.10
CA ILE A 124 18.94 -4.75 4.23
C ILE A 124 18.58 -6.01 5.03
N VAL A 125 17.58 -6.75 4.55
CA VAL A 125 17.09 -7.98 5.20
C VAL A 125 16.84 -9.09 4.17
N GLY A 126 16.74 -10.33 4.63
CA GLY A 126 16.56 -11.51 3.79
C GLY A 126 17.86 -12.12 3.27
N GLY A 127 17.91 -13.46 3.18
CA GLY A 127 19.15 -14.21 2.93
C GLY A 127 19.86 -13.89 1.60
N GLY A 128 19.15 -13.38 0.59
CA GLY A 128 19.75 -12.97 -0.68
C GLY A 128 20.71 -11.78 -0.54
N THR A 129 20.47 -10.90 0.43
CA THR A 129 21.31 -9.71 0.69
C THR A 129 22.68 -10.05 1.28
N ARG A 130 22.93 -11.33 1.61
CA ARG A 130 24.26 -11.80 2.06
C ARG A 130 25.28 -11.86 0.92
N MET A 131 24.82 -11.95 -0.32
CA MET A 131 25.69 -11.96 -1.50
C MET A 131 26.32 -10.57 -1.70
N PRO A 132 27.66 -10.43 -1.73
CA PRO A 132 28.33 -9.14 -1.87
C PRO A 132 27.93 -8.36 -3.13
N CYS A 133 27.72 -9.05 -4.26
CA CYS A 133 27.30 -8.44 -5.52
C CYS A 133 25.95 -7.71 -5.41
N PHE A 134 24.98 -8.27 -4.68
CA PHE A 134 23.69 -7.62 -4.45
C PHE A 134 23.80 -6.43 -3.48
N LYS A 135 24.64 -6.53 -2.44
CA LYS A 135 24.92 -5.37 -1.57
C LYS A 135 25.50 -4.21 -2.36
N ARG A 136 26.50 -4.48 -3.22
CA ARG A 136 27.08 -3.45 -4.11
C ARG A 136 26.03 -2.86 -5.03
N ALA A 137 25.19 -3.69 -5.67
CA ALA A 137 24.14 -3.20 -6.56
C ALA A 137 23.13 -2.26 -5.87
N VAL A 138 22.73 -2.57 -4.62
CA VAL A 138 21.86 -1.68 -3.82
C VAL A 138 22.59 -0.38 -3.48
N ALA A 139 23.83 -0.47 -3.00
CA ALA A 139 24.63 0.69 -2.62
C ALA A 139 24.91 1.63 -3.81
N GLU A 140 25.24 1.07 -4.97
CA GLU A 140 25.43 1.80 -6.23
C GLU A 140 24.14 2.51 -6.67
N ALA A 141 23.00 1.80 -6.63
CA ALA A 141 21.69 2.38 -6.97
C ALA A 141 21.30 3.56 -6.08
N LEU A 142 21.77 3.57 -4.82
CA LEU A 142 21.54 4.62 -3.83
C LEU A 142 22.69 5.62 -3.73
N SER A 143 23.76 5.45 -4.53
CA SER A 143 24.97 6.29 -4.47
C SER A 143 25.59 6.40 -3.08
N LEU A 144 25.62 5.28 -2.33
CA LEU A 144 26.20 5.22 -1.00
C LEU A 144 27.74 5.17 -1.03
N ASP A 145 28.38 5.41 0.12
CA ASP A 145 29.82 5.29 0.27
C ASP A 145 30.27 3.82 0.19
N MET A 146 30.81 3.45 -0.97
CA MET A 146 31.32 2.11 -1.25
C MET A 146 32.54 1.73 -0.39
N SER A 147 33.22 2.69 0.24
CA SER A 147 34.35 2.42 1.15
C SER A 147 33.92 2.12 2.58
N ALA A 148 32.68 2.48 2.94
CA ALA A 148 32.12 2.23 4.25
C ALA A 148 31.86 0.73 4.47
N ASN A 149 31.74 0.34 5.75
CA ASN A 149 31.34 -1.02 6.10
C ASN A 149 30.00 -1.36 5.44
N ASN A 150 29.89 -2.56 4.86
CA ASN A 150 28.73 -2.98 4.06
C ASN A 150 28.33 -2.00 2.94
N PHE A 151 29.26 -1.20 2.38
CA PHE A 151 28.97 -0.20 1.35
C PHE A 151 27.94 0.86 1.79
N GLY A 152 27.94 1.20 3.08
CA GLY A 152 26.99 2.16 3.67
C GLY A 152 25.62 1.57 4.02
N LEU A 153 25.42 0.26 3.83
CA LEU A 153 24.18 -0.43 4.18
C LEU A 153 24.17 -0.82 5.67
N SER A 154 23.04 -0.59 6.33
CA SER A 154 22.79 -0.99 7.71
C SER A 154 22.32 -2.45 7.77
N THR A 155 22.82 -3.16 8.79
CA THR A 155 22.49 -4.55 9.11
C THR A 155 22.22 -4.68 10.61
N THR A 156 21.49 -3.72 11.17
CA THR A 156 21.16 -3.63 12.59
C THR A 156 20.09 -4.66 12.99
N MET A 157 19.25 -5.05 12.04
CA MET A 157 18.22 -6.05 12.19
C MET A 157 18.77 -7.45 11.90
N ASN A 158 18.22 -8.47 12.59
CA ASN A 158 18.45 -9.85 12.19
C ASN A 158 17.76 -10.11 10.85
N ALA A 159 18.55 -10.28 9.78
CA ALA A 159 18.07 -10.44 8.40
C ALA A 159 17.15 -11.66 8.18
N ASP A 160 17.22 -12.69 9.02
CA ASP A 160 16.42 -13.92 8.88
C ASP A 160 15.12 -13.87 9.70
N GLU A 161 15.12 -13.13 10.82
CA GLU A 161 14.07 -13.21 11.84
C GLU A 161 13.23 -11.93 11.97
N CYS A 162 13.72 -10.79 11.47
CA CYS A 162 13.09 -9.48 11.68
C CYS A 162 11.63 -9.43 11.22
N VAL A 163 11.32 -10.06 10.10
CA VAL A 163 9.95 -10.12 9.54
C VAL A 163 9.04 -10.91 10.48
N ALA A 164 9.47 -12.11 10.89
CA ALA A 164 8.68 -12.96 11.79
C ALA A 164 8.47 -12.29 13.16
N ASN A 165 9.49 -11.64 13.69
CA ASN A 165 9.41 -10.88 14.93
C ASN A 165 8.45 -9.68 14.81
N GLY A 166 8.48 -8.95 13.68
CA GLY A 166 7.53 -7.88 13.38
C GLY A 166 6.09 -8.39 13.33
N CYS A 167 5.83 -9.52 12.66
CA CYS A 167 4.52 -10.15 12.62
C CYS A 167 4.03 -10.57 14.02
N ALA A 168 4.90 -11.14 14.84
CA ALA A 168 4.56 -11.53 16.22
C ALA A 168 4.23 -10.30 17.09
N LEU A 169 4.99 -9.21 16.93
CA LEU A 169 4.70 -7.95 17.62
C LEU A 169 3.36 -7.36 17.16
N GLN A 170 3.07 -7.37 15.85
CA GLN A 170 1.79 -6.90 15.33
C GLN A 170 0.61 -7.74 15.85
N ALA A 171 0.77 -9.06 15.92
CA ALA A 171 -0.23 -9.93 16.53
C ALA A 171 -0.47 -9.61 18.02
N ALA A 172 0.59 -9.23 18.75
CA ALA A 172 0.48 -8.79 20.14
C ALA A 172 -0.21 -7.43 20.27
N ILE A 173 0.05 -6.48 19.36
CA ILE A 173 -0.64 -5.16 19.28
C ILE A 173 -2.15 -5.35 19.06
N LEU A 174 -2.53 -6.27 18.17
CA LEU A 174 -3.93 -6.56 17.85
C LEU A 174 -4.65 -7.38 18.94
N SER A 175 -3.91 -7.97 19.88
CA SER A 175 -4.50 -8.82 20.92
C SER A 175 -5.10 -7.99 22.05
N SER A 176 -6.36 -8.26 22.40
CA SER A 176 -6.98 -7.69 23.60
C SER A 176 -6.40 -8.20 24.92
N ARG A 177 -5.55 -9.23 24.87
CA ARG A 177 -5.00 -9.91 26.06
C ARG A 177 -3.61 -9.44 26.46
N PHE A 178 -2.86 -8.89 25.50
CA PHE A 178 -1.49 -8.42 25.73
C PHE A 178 -1.47 -6.90 25.65
N LYS A 179 -0.76 -6.26 26.57
CA LYS A 179 -0.52 -4.82 26.50
C LYS A 179 0.94 -4.60 26.13
N VAL A 180 1.15 -4.09 24.93
CA VAL A 180 2.46 -3.66 24.45
C VAL A 180 2.53 -2.13 24.46
N LYS A 181 3.71 -1.58 24.22
CA LYS A 181 3.88 -0.13 24.11
C LYS A 181 3.16 0.37 22.86
N ASP A 182 2.43 1.48 22.99
CA ASP A 182 1.66 2.05 21.88
C ASP A 182 2.57 2.40 20.68
N PHE A 183 2.28 1.75 19.56
CA PHE A 183 2.97 1.92 18.30
C PHE A 183 1.96 1.84 17.15
N ALA A 184 1.88 2.89 16.35
CA ALA A 184 0.97 2.96 15.20
C ALA A 184 1.71 2.59 13.91
N ILE A 185 1.14 1.68 13.13
CA ILE A 185 1.66 1.32 11.81
C ILE A 185 0.62 1.75 10.78
N LYS A 186 1.04 2.60 9.85
CA LYS A 186 0.25 3.02 8.70
C LYS A 186 0.91 2.48 7.44
N GLU A 187 0.17 1.67 6.72
CA GLU A 187 0.59 1.12 5.44
C GLU A 187 0.21 2.06 4.29
N ALA A 188 0.75 1.77 3.12
CA ALA A 188 0.46 2.50 1.89
C ALA A 188 -0.58 1.73 1.04
N VAL A 189 -1.56 2.42 0.48
CA VAL A 189 -2.48 1.82 -0.51
C VAL A 189 -1.68 1.38 -1.73
N ALA A 190 -1.64 0.07 -2.01
CA ALA A 190 -0.82 -0.49 -3.08
C ALA A 190 -1.35 -0.14 -4.47
N TYR A 191 -2.65 -0.26 -4.71
CA TYR A 191 -3.27 0.02 -5.99
C TYR A 191 -4.41 1.02 -5.80
N PRO A 192 -4.49 2.07 -6.63
CA PRO A 192 -5.57 3.04 -6.53
C PRO A 192 -6.92 2.38 -6.84
N ILE A 193 -7.94 2.77 -6.09
CA ILE A 193 -9.28 2.17 -6.14
C ILE A 193 -10.28 3.20 -6.64
N ARG A 194 -10.94 2.85 -7.74
CA ARG A 194 -12.02 3.62 -8.36
C ARG A 194 -13.36 3.06 -7.94
N LEU A 195 -14.23 3.97 -7.54
CA LEU A 195 -15.64 3.77 -7.31
C LEU A 195 -16.42 4.20 -8.55
N THR A 196 -17.30 3.34 -9.05
CA THR A 196 -18.29 3.61 -10.10
C THR A 196 -19.68 3.33 -9.55
N TYR A 197 -20.65 4.15 -9.94
CA TYR A 197 -22.03 4.02 -9.47
C TYR A 197 -23.00 4.52 -10.52
N ASP A 198 -24.24 4.03 -10.47
CA ASP A 198 -25.24 4.41 -11.47
C ASP A 198 -25.60 5.91 -11.35
N GLN A 199 -26.17 6.49 -12.41
CA GLN A 199 -26.74 7.82 -12.32
C GLN A 199 -28.09 7.78 -11.57
N PRO A 200 -28.42 8.75 -10.70
CA PRO A 200 -29.80 8.92 -10.27
C PRO A 200 -30.67 9.28 -11.50
N PRO A 201 -31.93 8.81 -11.57
CA PRO A 201 -32.82 9.20 -12.66
C PRO A 201 -33.12 10.69 -12.55
N ALA A 202 -32.66 11.46 -13.53
CA ALA A 202 -32.95 12.88 -13.78
C ALA A 202 -32.37 13.96 -12.83
N ALA A 203 -31.22 14.52 -13.23
CA ALA A 203 -30.95 15.96 -13.13
C ALA A 203 -29.98 16.35 -14.26
N ALA A 204 -30.53 16.61 -15.45
CA ALA A 204 -29.77 17.16 -16.57
C ALA A 204 -29.52 18.66 -16.32
N GLY A 205 -28.26 19.03 -16.08
CA GLY A 205 -27.80 20.42 -16.19
C GLY A 205 -27.27 21.03 -14.90
N ALA A 206 -25.97 20.90 -14.67
CA ALA A 206 -25.16 21.91 -13.99
C ALA A 206 -23.69 21.71 -14.37
N ALA A 207 -23.05 22.79 -14.83
CA ALA A 207 -21.66 22.81 -15.24
C ALA A 207 -20.71 22.89 -14.03
N SER A 208 -19.56 22.24 -14.18
CA SER A 208 -18.25 22.34 -13.48
C SER A 208 -18.19 22.97 -12.09
N ALA A 209 -17.58 22.25 -11.13
CA ALA A 209 -16.79 22.88 -10.07
C ALA A 209 -15.66 21.97 -9.57
N ASP A 210 -14.55 22.63 -9.26
CA ASP A 210 -13.24 22.16 -8.84
C ASP A 210 -13.20 21.24 -7.61
N MET A 211 -12.09 20.49 -7.54
CA MET A 211 -11.59 19.80 -6.36
C MET A 211 -11.17 20.84 -5.32
N ASP A 212 -11.88 20.93 -4.20
CA ASP A 212 -11.30 21.43 -2.96
C ASP A 212 -10.83 20.23 -2.13
N THR A 213 -9.54 19.92 -2.22
CA THR A 213 -8.86 18.96 -1.33
C THR A 213 -8.22 19.68 -0.13
N GLY A 214 -8.71 20.86 0.23
CA GLY A 214 -8.17 21.71 1.27
C GLY A 214 -8.96 21.66 2.58
N GLY A 215 -8.91 20.54 3.30
CA GLY A 215 -9.38 20.49 4.68
C GLY A 215 -9.30 19.10 5.27
N ASP A 216 -9.00 18.99 6.56
CA ASP A 216 -9.00 17.75 7.34
C ASP A 216 -10.38 17.04 7.40
N ASP A 217 -11.35 17.49 6.62
CA ASP A 217 -12.68 16.90 6.45
C ASP A 217 -12.68 15.94 5.25
N ASP A 218 -12.41 14.66 5.50
CA ASP A 218 -12.41 13.52 4.55
C ASP A 218 -13.82 13.21 3.93
N ASP A 219 -14.70 14.20 3.80
CA ASP A 219 -16.05 14.08 3.25
C ASP A 219 -16.08 14.42 1.75
N ALA A 220 -16.19 13.39 0.90
CA ALA A 220 -16.44 13.57 -0.53
C ALA A 220 -17.94 13.50 -0.83
N GLU A 221 -18.49 14.54 -1.45
CA GLU A 221 -19.85 14.52 -1.96
C GLU A 221 -19.85 14.00 -3.41
N ALA A 222 -20.61 12.93 -3.69
CA ALA A 222 -20.82 12.49 -5.07
C ALA A 222 -21.80 13.46 -5.73
N THR A 223 -21.25 14.51 -6.35
CA THR A 223 -22.03 15.43 -7.17
C THR A 223 -22.36 14.78 -8.52
N ALA A 224 -23.51 15.11 -9.08
CA ALA A 224 -24.07 14.49 -10.29
C ALA A 224 -23.33 14.82 -11.61
N ALA A 225 -22.03 15.17 -11.56
CA ALA A 225 -21.26 15.63 -12.71
C ALA A 225 -20.29 14.54 -13.19
N GLY A 226 -20.77 13.66 -14.06
CA GLY A 226 -19.92 12.76 -14.85
C GLY A 226 -19.09 13.53 -15.86
N GLY A 227 -17.80 13.20 -15.97
CA GLY A 227 -16.96 13.61 -17.10
C GLY A 227 -17.53 13.10 -18.44
N PRO A 228 -17.00 13.58 -19.58
CA PRO A 228 -17.52 13.23 -20.89
C PRO A 228 -17.31 11.72 -21.16
N GLY A 229 -18.32 10.90 -20.84
CA GLY A 229 -18.23 9.44 -20.87
C GLY A 229 -19.42 8.68 -20.27
N GLY A 230 -20.27 9.31 -19.44
CA GLY A 230 -21.57 8.75 -19.04
C GLY A 230 -21.60 7.84 -17.80
N ASP A 231 -20.45 7.45 -17.24
CA ASP A 231 -20.40 6.72 -15.97
C ASP A 231 -19.93 7.64 -14.82
N ASN A 232 -20.72 7.75 -13.75
CA ASN A 232 -20.31 8.47 -12.56
C ASN A 232 -19.22 7.66 -11.83
N SER A 233 -17.98 8.16 -11.83
CA SER A 233 -16.87 7.48 -11.17
C SER A 233 -15.86 8.44 -10.54
N MET A 234 -15.17 7.98 -9.50
CA MET A 234 -14.12 8.72 -8.81
C MET A 234 -13.09 7.78 -8.19
N VAL A 235 -11.85 8.22 -8.03
CA VAL A 235 -10.83 7.46 -7.28
C VAL A 235 -10.98 7.78 -5.80
N ILE A 236 -11.31 6.77 -4.98
CA ILE A 236 -11.57 6.94 -3.54
C ILE A 236 -10.35 6.63 -2.68
N PHE A 237 -9.44 5.78 -3.14
CA PHE A 237 -8.16 5.52 -2.48
C PHE A 237 -7.04 5.69 -3.49
N GLN A 238 -6.10 6.59 -3.23
CA GLN A 238 -4.97 6.86 -4.13
C GLN A 238 -3.79 5.94 -3.83
N ARG A 239 -2.93 5.68 -4.83
CA ARG A 239 -1.67 4.96 -4.59
C ARG A 239 -0.83 5.71 -3.55
N ASN A 240 -0.24 4.95 -2.64
CA ASN A 240 0.60 5.45 -1.54
C ASN A 240 -0.11 6.35 -0.51
N GLU A 241 -1.43 6.45 -0.56
CA GLU A 241 -2.21 7.06 0.51
C GLU A 241 -2.11 6.22 1.79
N GLU A 242 -2.13 6.86 2.97
CA GLU A 242 -2.09 6.16 4.25
C GLU A 242 -3.31 5.24 4.44
N SER A 243 -3.07 4.05 4.96
CA SER A 243 -4.05 3.01 5.28
C SER A 243 -3.76 2.40 6.66
N PRO A 244 -4.76 1.99 7.47
CA PRO A 244 -6.20 1.90 7.17
C PRO A 244 -6.88 3.26 7.06
N LYS A 245 -7.82 3.38 6.12
CA LYS A 245 -8.58 4.62 5.91
C LYS A 245 -10.04 4.36 5.55
N VAL A 246 -10.92 5.23 6.01
CA VAL A 246 -12.34 5.23 5.65
C VAL A 246 -12.62 6.47 4.80
N ARG A 247 -13.21 6.25 3.64
CA ARG A 247 -13.67 7.29 2.71
C ARG A 247 -15.17 7.31 2.70
N ARG A 248 -15.73 8.47 2.97
CA ARG A 248 -17.18 8.67 3.02
C ARG A 248 -17.64 9.27 1.70
N VAL A 249 -18.66 8.66 1.09
CA VAL A 249 -19.29 9.16 -0.12
C VAL A 249 -20.80 9.27 0.13
N THR A 250 -21.36 10.44 -0.16
CA THR A 250 -22.80 10.70 0.00
C THR A 250 -23.48 10.64 -1.37
N PHE A 251 -24.50 9.80 -1.51
CA PHE A 251 -25.31 9.62 -2.71
C PHE A 251 -26.73 10.14 -2.46
N LYS A 252 -27.31 10.87 -3.41
CA LYS A 252 -28.74 11.20 -3.36
C LYS A 252 -29.54 10.12 -4.09
N ARG A 253 -30.24 9.26 -3.37
CA ARG A 253 -30.96 8.09 -3.94
C ARG A 253 -32.21 7.78 -3.14
N ASP A 254 -33.29 7.46 -3.84
CA ASP A 254 -34.60 7.04 -3.30
C ASP A 254 -34.89 5.55 -3.55
N ALA A 255 -34.09 4.89 -4.39
CA ALA A 255 -34.20 3.47 -4.74
C ALA A 255 -32.87 2.72 -4.53
N PRO A 256 -32.91 1.38 -4.33
CA PRO A 256 -31.71 0.56 -4.25
C PRO A 256 -30.77 0.79 -5.44
N PHE A 257 -29.47 0.84 -5.17
CA PHE A 257 -28.45 1.15 -6.17
C PHE A 257 -27.21 0.30 -6.00
N GLU A 258 -26.45 0.14 -7.08
CA GLU A 258 -25.19 -0.60 -7.05
C GLU A 258 -23.99 0.37 -7.08
N VAL A 259 -22.95 -0.05 -6.37
CA VAL A 259 -21.63 0.59 -6.39
C VAL A 259 -20.60 -0.48 -6.73
N ALA A 260 -19.79 -0.22 -7.74
CA ALA A 260 -18.71 -1.10 -8.18
C ALA A 260 -17.37 -0.48 -7.81
N LEU A 261 -16.48 -1.30 -7.26
CA LEU A 261 -15.09 -0.96 -6.98
C LEU A 261 -14.21 -1.68 -7.99
N THR A 262 -13.32 -0.90 -8.61
CA THR A 262 -12.34 -1.38 -9.57
C THR A 262 -10.97 -0.83 -9.21
N TYR A 263 -9.90 -1.49 -9.62
CA TYR A 263 -8.60 -0.85 -9.70
C TYR A 263 -8.65 0.26 -10.75
N ASP A 264 -8.05 1.41 -10.45
CA ASP A 264 -7.99 2.49 -11.43
C ASP A 264 -7.18 2.07 -12.67
N SER A 265 -7.49 2.65 -13.82
CA SER A 265 -6.75 2.42 -15.07
C SER A 265 -5.24 2.68 -14.93
N SER A 266 -4.81 3.57 -14.05
CA SER A 266 -3.40 3.82 -13.76
C SER A 266 -2.69 2.62 -13.11
N ALA A 267 -3.45 1.65 -12.57
CA ALA A 267 -2.92 0.44 -11.95
C ALA A 267 -2.57 -0.68 -12.94
N VAL A 268 -3.02 -0.59 -14.20
CA VAL A 268 -2.89 -1.67 -15.20
C VAL A 268 -1.44 -2.12 -15.37
N GLU A 269 -0.49 -1.18 -15.44
CA GLU A 269 0.94 -1.51 -15.60
C GLU A 269 1.58 -2.11 -14.34
N MET A 270 0.91 -2.01 -13.19
CA MET A 270 1.39 -2.50 -11.90
C MET A 270 0.78 -3.85 -11.53
N LEU A 271 -0.35 -4.20 -12.13
CA LEU A 271 -1.02 -5.47 -11.89
C LEU A 271 -0.38 -6.59 -12.71
N PRO A 272 -0.42 -7.85 -12.23
CA PRO A 272 -0.01 -9.00 -13.01
C PRO A 272 -0.80 -9.10 -14.33
N GLU A 273 -0.14 -9.60 -15.37
CA GLU A 273 -0.77 -9.82 -16.67
C GLU A 273 -2.02 -10.72 -16.54
N GLY A 274 -3.13 -10.30 -17.15
CA GLY A 274 -4.40 -11.01 -17.09
C GLY A 274 -5.21 -10.81 -15.79
N CYS A 275 -4.76 -9.96 -14.86
CA CYS A 275 -5.52 -9.60 -13.67
C CYS A 275 -6.76 -8.76 -14.04
N SER A 276 -7.92 -9.10 -13.47
CA SER A 276 -9.14 -8.30 -13.63
C SER A 276 -9.00 -6.98 -12.85
N LEU A 277 -9.55 -5.90 -13.41
CA LEU A 277 -9.69 -4.64 -12.69
C LEU A 277 -10.84 -4.65 -11.69
N GLU A 278 -11.76 -5.61 -11.78
CA GLU A 278 -12.89 -5.72 -10.86
C GLU A 278 -12.42 -6.15 -9.46
N VAL A 279 -12.78 -5.34 -8.45
CA VAL A 279 -12.45 -5.64 -7.05
C VAL A 279 -13.68 -6.19 -6.35
N ALA A 280 -14.79 -5.45 -6.34
CA ALA A 280 -16.03 -5.86 -5.69
C ALA A 280 -17.23 -5.02 -6.16
N THR A 281 -18.42 -5.60 -6.15
CA THR A 281 -19.69 -4.87 -6.37
C THR A 281 -20.56 -5.02 -5.13
N PHE A 282 -21.13 -3.91 -4.68
CA PHE A 282 -22.05 -3.87 -3.55
C PHE A 282 -23.38 -3.28 -3.98
N ARG A 283 -24.48 -3.88 -3.51
CA ARG A 283 -25.83 -3.36 -3.71
C ARG A 283 -26.36 -2.79 -2.40
N VAL A 284 -26.63 -1.49 -2.39
CA VAL A 284 -27.23 -0.80 -1.26
C VAL A 284 -28.74 -0.93 -1.37
N THR A 285 -29.39 -1.43 -0.30
CA THR A 285 -30.82 -1.71 -0.25
C THR A 285 -31.43 -1.18 1.04
N GLY A 286 -32.76 -1.29 1.19
CA GLY A 286 -33.47 -0.83 2.40
C GLY A 286 -33.69 0.68 2.44
N MET A 287 -33.86 1.31 1.26
CA MET A 287 -34.19 2.74 1.17
C MET A 287 -35.59 2.96 1.74
N PRO A 288 -35.76 3.82 2.75
CA PRO A 288 -37.08 4.15 3.27
C PRO A 288 -37.86 4.99 2.26
N THR A 289 -39.17 4.79 2.19
CA THR A 289 -40.05 5.59 1.33
C THR A 289 -40.18 7.01 1.88
N GLN A 290 -40.36 8.03 1.03
CA GLN A 290 -40.53 9.44 1.44
C GLN A 290 -41.55 9.67 2.58
N THR A 291 -42.46 8.72 2.82
CA THR A 291 -43.42 8.71 3.92
C THR A 291 -42.82 8.58 5.32
N ASP A 292 -41.58 8.11 5.45
CA ASP A 292 -40.90 7.96 6.75
C ASP A 292 -40.19 9.26 7.19
N ALA A 293 -40.00 10.20 6.27
CA ALA A 293 -39.67 11.58 6.56
C ALA A 293 -40.98 12.35 6.77
N LYS A 294 -41.21 12.88 7.97
CA LYS A 294 -42.35 13.78 8.21
C LYS A 294 -42.19 15.05 7.36
N GLY A 295 -42.82 15.09 6.18
CA GLY A 295 -42.90 16.33 5.40
C GLY A 295 -42.87 16.23 3.88
N GLY A 296 -42.93 15.04 3.26
CA GLY A 296 -42.84 14.92 1.79
C GLY A 296 -43.96 15.66 1.05
N ALA A 297 -43.68 16.88 0.60
CA ALA A 297 -44.36 17.49 -0.53
C ALA A 297 -43.73 16.98 -1.83
N GLU A 298 -44.54 16.77 -2.86
CA GLU A 298 -44.05 16.42 -4.21
C GLU A 298 -43.04 17.49 -4.68
N GLY A 299 -41.76 17.10 -4.84
CA GLY A 299 -40.69 17.97 -5.37
C GLY A 299 -39.40 18.08 -4.54
N GLU A 300 -39.26 17.37 -3.41
CA GLU A 300 -38.01 17.38 -2.62
C GLU A 300 -36.88 16.52 -3.23
N ASP A 301 -35.63 16.97 -3.02
CA ASP A 301 -34.41 16.27 -3.39
C ASP A 301 -34.39 14.82 -2.84
N PRO A 302 -33.88 13.82 -3.59
CA PRO A 302 -33.81 12.46 -3.10
C PRO A 302 -32.95 12.37 -1.83
N PRO A 303 -33.26 11.44 -0.90
CA PRO A 303 -32.61 11.40 0.40
C PRO A 303 -31.12 11.12 0.26
N LYS A 304 -30.34 11.74 1.16
CA LYS A 304 -28.89 11.61 1.21
C LYS A 304 -28.52 10.29 1.91
N VAL A 305 -27.96 9.36 1.17
CA VAL A 305 -27.43 8.09 1.66
C VAL A 305 -25.91 8.15 1.70
N ARG A 306 -25.37 8.11 2.91
CA ARG A 306 -23.95 8.15 3.24
C ARG A 306 -23.40 6.73 3.30
N VAL A 307 -22.46 6.40 2.42
CA VAL A 307 -21.77 5.11 2.40
C VAL A 307 -20.31 5.31 2.78
N ASN A 308 -19.85 4.51 3.74
CA ASN A 308 -18.45 4.49 4.17
C ASN A 308 -17.74 3.31 3.49
N PHE A 309 -16.76 3.63 2.66
CA PHE A 309 -15.83 2.68 2.07
C PHE A 309 -14.59 2.61 2.94
N LYS A 310 -14.15 1.42 3.32
CA LYS A 310 -13.00 1.19 4.20
C LYS A 310 -11.95 0.41 3.44
N HIS A 311 -10.74 0.97 3.37
CA HIS A 311 -9.52 0.23 3.07
C HIS A 311 -8.90 -0.18 4.42
N ASP A 312 -8.90 -1.47 4.71
CA ASP A 312 -8.53 -1.98 6.03
C ASP A 312 -7.02 -2.22 6.20
N MET A 313 -6.62 -2.71 7.37
CA MET A 313 -5.21 -3.01 7.68
C MET A 313 -4.61 -4.15 6.86
N ASN A 314 -5.44 -4.95 6.19
CA ASN A 314 -5.00 -6.05 5.34
C ASN A 314 -4.91 -5.61 3.86
N GLY A 315 -5.21 -4.35 3.56
CA GLY A 315 -5.28 -3.86 2.19
C GLY A 315 -6.56 -4.23 1.45
N ILE A 316 -7.61 -4.63 2.17
CA ILE A 316 -8.89 -5.04 1.58
C ILE A 316 -9.87 -3.87 1.64
N VAL A 317 -10.52 -3.60 0.51
CA VAL A 317 -11.60 -2.61 0.44
C VAL A 317 -12.95 -3.25 0.70
N SER A 318 -13.77 -2.60 1.50
CA SER A 318 -15.14 -3.03 1.84
C SER A 318 -16.07 -1.84 2.08
N VAL A 319 -17.38 -2.07 2.01
CA VAL A 319 -18.36 -1.11 2.53
C VAL A 319 -18.56 -1.39 4.02
N SER A 320 -18.19 -0.45 4.89
CA SER A 320 -18.30 -0.64 6.35
C SER A 320 -19.68 -0.27 6.89
N SER A 321 -20.38 0.68 6.26
CA SER A 321 -21.74 1.09 6.64
C SER A 321 -22.41 1.91 5.54
N ALA A 322 -23.74 1.83 5.46
CA ALA A 322 -24.58 2.74 4.68
C ALA A 322 -25.69 3.30 5.60
N GLN A 323 -25.84 4.63 5.63
CA GLN A 323 -26.74 5.33 6.54
C GLN A 323 -27.47 6.45 5.79
N MET A 324 -28.77 6.60 6.02
CA MET A 324 -29.52 7.75 5.53
C MET A 324 -29.32 8.95 6.47
N MET A 325 -29.16 10.13 5.89
CA MET A 325 -29.11 11.40 6.61
C MET A 325 -30.47 12.10 6.48
N LEU A 326 -31.05 12.48 7.63
CA LEU A 326 -32.23 13.33 7.69
C LEU A 326 -31.77 14.75 8.08
N GLU A 327 -32.06 15.73 7.23
CA GLU A 327 -31.88 17.14 7.59
C GLU A 327 -33.15 17.61 8.32
N GLU A 328 -33.10 17.70 9.64
CA GLU A 328 -34.12 18.44 10.40
C GLU A 328 -33.79 19.94 10.34
N VAL A 329 -34.58 20.70 9.58
CA VAL A 329 -34.57 22.16 9.67
C VAL A 329 -35.23 22.54 10.99
N VAL A 330 -34.43 22.85 12.00
CA VAL A 330 -34.94 23.47 13.23
C VAL A 330 -35.26 24.92 12.90
N GLU A 331 -36.53 25.20 12.60
CA GLU A 331 -37.02 26.57 12.57
C GLU A 331 -36.86 27.16 13.98
N GLN A 332 -35.91 28.09 14.14
CA GLN A 332 -35.90 28.94 15.33
C GLN A 332 -37.18 29.76 15.31
N GLU A 333 -38.08 29.50 16.27
CA GLU A 333 -39.22 30.36 16.52
C GLU A 333 -38.71 31.80 16.68
N LYS A 334 -39.12 32.69 15.77
CA LYS A 334 -38.97 34.13 15.97
C LYS A 334 -39.76 34.49 17.21
N GLU A 335 -39.05 34.84 18.29
CA GLU A 335 -39.67 35.45 19.47
C GLU A 335 -40.59 36.59 19.02
N GLY A 336 -41.87 36.41 19.36
CA GLY A 336 -42.94 37.33 19.01
C GLY A 336 -42.66 38.76 19.48
N GLY A 337 -43.01 39.71 18.62
CA GLY A 337 -42.78 41.12 18.81
C GLY A 337 -43.31 41.65 20.14
N LYS A 338 -42.46 42.38 20.86
CA LYS A 338 -42.90 43.40 21.81
C LYS A 338 -43.03 44.72 21.09
N ASN A 339 -44.28 45.21 21.00
CA ASN A 339 -44.61 46.60 20.72
C ASN A 339 -43.87 47.51 21.71
N GLY A 340 -42.91 48.28 21.22
CA GLY A 340 -42.32 49.40 21.95
C GLY A 340 -43.19 50.65 21.78
N SER A 341 -43.70 51.19 22.88
CA SER A 341 -44.06 52.61 23.00
C SER A 341 -42.95 53.30 23.81
N PRO A 342 -42.58 54.55 23.49
CA PRO A 342 -41.40 55.19 24.09
C PRO A 342 -41.78 55.98 25.35
N GLU A 343 -41.12 55.71 26.47
CA GLU A 343 -41.06 56.65 27.59
C GLU A 343 -39.63 57.05 27.91
N LYS A 344 -39.48 58.36 28.15
CA LYS A 344 -38.23 59.11 28.27
C LYS A 344 -37.69 59.07 29.70
N LYS A 345 -36.34 59.06 29.75
CA LYS A 345 -35.44 59.71 30.72
C LYS A 345 -35.54 59.31 32.19
N GLU A 346 -34.40 58.88 32.75
CA GLU A 346 -33.59 59.76 33.61
C GLU A 346 -32.14 59.26 33.69
N ASP A 347 -31.22 60.22 33.54
CA ASP A 347 -29.79 60.11 33.82
C ASP A 347 -29.61 60.06 35.34
N GLU A 348 -28.86 59.09 35.87
CA GLU A 348 -28.02 59.37 37.02
C GLU A 348 -26.76 58.50 37.05
N LYS A 349 -25.67 59.18 37.38
CA LYS A 349 -24.27 58.80 37.23
C LYS A 349 -23.68 58.76 38.63
N LYS A 350 -23.09 57.64 39.07
CA LYS A 350 -21.79 57.58 39.79
C LYS A 350 -21.50 56.25 40.49
N GLU A 351 -20.21 55.89 40.43
CA GLU A 351 -19.34 55.27 41.45
C GLU A 351 -19.76 53.89 41.98
N GLY A 352 -18.91 52.87 42.09
CA GLY A 352 -17.46 52.74 41.99
C GLY A 352 -17.03 51.53 42.84
N GLY A 353 -16.02 50.79 42.39
CA GLY A 353 -15.13 49.95 43.22
C GLY A 353 -15.62 48.58 43.68
N GLY A 354 -14.71 47.60 43.67
CA GLY A 354 -14.81 46.42 44.54
C GLY A 354 -14.24 45.13 43.98
N ASP A 355 -12.97 44.88 44.26
CA ASP A 355 -12.25 43.60 44.19
C ASP A 355 -12.95 42.43 44.91
N GLY A 356 -12.53 41.21 44.56
CA GLY A 356 -12.69 39.95 45.33
C GLY A 356 -12.81 38.76 44.39
N GLU A 357 -11.73 38.11 43.94
CA GLU A 357 -10.84 37.19 44.67
C GLU A 357 -11.54 35.95 45.28
N LYS A 358 -10.97 34.78 44.95
CA LYS A 358 -11.03 33.45 45.61
C LYS A 358 -12.13 32.46 45.20
N MET A 359 -11.71 31.35 44.58
CA MET A 359 -11.45 30.01 45.17
C MET A 359 -12.76 29.22 45.28
N GLU A 360 -12.85 27.96 44.89
CA GLU A 360 -11.87 26.87 44.98
C GLU A 360 -12.13 25.82 43.89
#